data_AF-A0A0R0C9X1-F1
#
_entry.id   AF-A0A0R0C9X1-F1
#
_cell.length_a   1.000
_cell.length_b   1.000
_cell.length_c   1.000
_cell.angle_alpha   90.00
_cell.angle_beta   90.00
_cell.angle_gamma   90.00
#
_symmetry.space_group_name_H-M   'P 1'
#
loop_
_entity.id
_entity.type
_entity.pdbx_description
1 polymer ?
#
loop_
_entity_poly.entity_id
_entity_poly.type
_entity_poly.pdbx_seq_one_letter_code
_entity_poly.pdbx_strand_id
1 'polypeptide(L)'
;MRREKLRFHLVMLGCGGFIVLALASLVYVCSRPQTASVQASEQAAIEQCLQRSRAPERTEIHRRAQADSCREMRKQYVHKFGPDAAT
;
A
#
# COMPACT_ATOMS: atom_id res chain seq x y z
N MET A 1 20.08 34.84 -27.07
CA MET A 1 19.21 33.87 -27.76
C MET A 1 19.67 32.40 -27.77
N ARG A 2 20.75 31.97 -28.43
CA ARG A 2 21.08 30.52 -28.55
C ARG A 2 21.42 29.83 -27.22
N ARG A 3 22.14 30.52 -26.32
CA ARG A 3 22.49 30.05 -24.96
C ARG A 3 21.28 29.93 -24.03
N GLU A 4 20.28 30.80 -24.18
CA GLU A 4 19.07 30.79 -23.34
C GLU A 4 18.13 29.65 -23.73
N LYS A 5 17.96 29.40 -25.04
CA LYS A 5 17.24 28.22 -25.53
C LYS A 5 17.89 26.93 -25.05
N LEU A 6 19.23 26.86 -25.06
CA LEU A 6 19.97 25.69 -24.57
C LEU A 6 19.74 25.46 -23.06
N ARG A 7 19.82 26.54 -22.26
CA ARG A 7 19.53 26.47 -20.81
C ARG A 7 18.09 26.04 -20.55
N PHE A 8 17.13 26.58 -21.29
CA PHE A 8 15.73 26.20 -21.17
C PHE A 8 15.52 24.70 -21.46
N HIS A 9 16.09 24.18 -22.56
CA HIS A 9 16.00 22.76 -22.87
C HIS A 9 16.69 21.88 -21.81
N LEU A 10 17.83 22.31 -21.26
CA LEU A 10 18.49 21.59 -20.17
C LEU A 10 17.63 21.54 -18.90
N VAL A 11 16.98 22.65 -18.52
CA VAL A 11 16.06 22.67 -17.37
C VAL A 11 14.86 21.77 -17.62
N MET A 12 14.25 21.86 -18.82
CA MET A 12 13.11 21.01 -19.17
C MET A 12 13.46 19.52 -19.19
N LEU A 13 14.64 19.16 -19.70
CA LEU A 13 15.15 17.79 -19.64
C LEU A 13 15.40 17.33 -18.20
N GLY A 14 15.92 18.20 -17.34
CA GLY A 14 16.09 17.93 -15.91
C GLY A 14 14.75 17.64 -15.23
N CYS A 15 13.75 18.50 -15.43
CA CYS A 15 12.40 18.30 -14.90
C CYS A 15 11.74 17.03 -15.43
N GLY A 16 11.83 16.79 -16.74
CA GLY A 16 11.30 15.58 -17.37
C GLY A 16 11.97 14.32 -16.82
N GLY A 17 13.30 14.32 -16.72
CA GLY A 17 14.07 13.21 -16.14
C GLY A 17 13.70 12.94 -14.69
N PHE A 18 13.51 13.98 -13.88
CA PHE A 18 13.06 13.83 -12.49
C PHE A 18 11.68 13.17 -12.39
N ILE A 19 10.72 13.60 -13.22
CA ILE A 19 9.38 13.00 -13.24
C ILE A 19 9.45 11.52 -13.65
N VAL A 20 10.22 11.19 -14.69
CA VAL A 20 10.40 9.81 -15.14
C VAL A 20 11.01 8.95 -14.03
N LEU A 21 12.05 9.45 -13.34
CA LEU A 21 12.67 8.74 -12.22
C LEU A 21 11.70 8.54 -11.05
N ALA A 22 10.90 9.55 -10.71
CA ALA A 22 9.90 9.45 -9.66
C ALA A 22 8.83 8.39 -10.00
N LEU A 23 8.31 8.41 -11.23
CA LEU A 23 7.34 7.42 -11.70
C LEU A 23 7.93 6.01 -11.74
N ALA A 24 9.15 5.85 -12.25
CA ALA A 24 9.84 4.56 -12.27
C ALA A 24 10.05 4.01 -10.86
N SER A 25 10.40 4.87 -9.90
CA SER A 25 10.56 4.49 -8.49
C SER A 25 9.23 3.99 -7.89
N LEU A 26 8.13 4.68 -8.19
CA LEU A 26 6.80 4.29 -7.72
C LEU A 26 6.36 2.94 -8.32
N VAL A 27 6.53 2.77 -9.64
CA VAL A 27 6.27 1.49 -10.31
C VAL A 27 7.12 0.37 -9.71
N TYR A 28 8.40 0.62 -9.48
CA TYR A 28 9.30 -0.36 -8.88
C TYR A 28 8.82 -0.81 -7.49
N VAL A 29 8.40 0.12 -6.63
CA VAL A 29 7.88 -0.21 -5.29
C VAL A 29 6.54 -0.95 -5.38
N CYS A 30 5.61 -0.48 -6.23
CA CYS A 30 4.29 -1.08 -6.38
C CYS A 30 4.30 -2.45 -7.07
N SER A 31 5.31 -2.74 -7.89
CA SER A 31 5.45 -4.03 -8.59
C SER A 31 6.26 -5.07 -7.81
N ARG A 32 6.72 -4.75 -6.59
CA ARG A 32 7.44 -5.71 -5.75
C ARG A 32 6.56 -6.96 -5.53
N PRO A 33 7.12 -8.17 -5.67
CA PRO A 33 6.40 -9.39 -5.37
C PRO A 33 5.97 -9.37 -3.91
N GLN A 34 4.74 -9.83 -3.63
CA GLN A 34 4.29 -9.99 -2.25
C GLN A 34 5.03 -11.18 -1.63
N THR A 35 6.14 -10.89 -0.96
CA THR A 35 7.00 -11.89 -0.33
C THR A 35 6.30 -12.51 0.88
N ALA A 36 6.76 -13.69 1.31
CA ALA A 36 6.25 -14.36 2.52
C ALA A 36 6.29 -13.44 3.76
N SER A 37 7.24 -12.51 3.85
CA SER A 37 7.30 -11.50 4.91
C SER A 37 6.16 -10.48 4.84
N VAL A 38 5.75 -10.05 3.64
CA VAL A 38 4.60 -9.15 3.44
C VAL A 38 3.31 -9.88 3.82
N GLN A 39 3.17 -11.14 3.39
CA GLN A 39 2.04 -11.99 3.76
C GLN A 39 1.92 -12.15 5.28
N ALA A 40 3.01 -12.49 5.97
CA ALA A 40 3.05 -12.61 7.43
C ALA A 40 2.68 -11.28 8.12
N SER A 41 3.13 -10.14 7.57
CA SER A 41 2.79 -8.82 8.11
C SER A 41 1.31 -8.47 7.94
N GLU A 42 0.69 -8.81 6.80
CA GLU A 42 -0.74 -8.58 6.58
C GLU A 42 -1.60 -9.51 7.45
N GLN A 43 -1.19 -10.76 7.61
CA GLN A 43 -1.83 -11.72 8.53
C GLN A 43 -1.80 -11.19 9.97
N ALA A 44 -0.65 -10.72 10.44
CA ALA A 44 -0.51 -10.14 11.78
C ALA A 44 -1.36 -8.87 11.95
N ALA A 45 -1.49 -8.04 10.91
CA ALA A 45 -2.35 -6.85 10.95
C ALA A 45 -3.84 -7.22 11.06
N ILE A 46 -4.29 -8.27 10.37
CA ILE A 46 -5.67 -8.79 10.49
C ILE A 46 -5.91 -9.31 11.91
N GLU A 47 -4.96 -10.04 12.48
CA GLU A 47 -5.09 -10.57 13.84
C GLU A 47 -5.17 -9.45 14.88
N GLN A 48 -4.32 -8.43 14.75
CA GLN A 48 -4.41 -7.22 15.59
C GLN A 48 -5.75 -6.49 15.42
N CYS A 49 -6.28 -6.43 14.20
CA CYS A 49 -7.61 -5.86 13.96
C CYS A 49 -8.69 -6.63 14.74
N LEU A 50 -8.67 -7.97 14.67
CA LEU A 50 -9.62 -8.82 15.37
C LEU A 50 -9.51 -8.65 16.89
N GLN A 51 -8.30 -8.60 17.44
CA GLN A 51 -8.09 -8.33 18.87
C GLN A 51 -8.70 -6.99 19.27
N ARG A 52 -8.49 -5.92 18.48
CA ARG A 52 -9.07 -4.59 18.74
C ARG A 52 -10.59 -4.57 18.65
N SER A 53 -11.19 -5.32 17.71
CA SER A 53 -12.65 -5.41 17.59
C SER A 53 -13.33 -6.05 18.81
N ARG A 54 -12.58 -6.86 19.58
CA ARG A 54 -13.06 -7.55 20.78
C ARG A 54 -12.81 -6.76 22.07
N ALA A 55 -12.16 -5.60 22.00
CA ALA A 55 -11.84 -4.80 23.17
C ALA A 55 -13.13 -4.34 23.89
N PRO A 56 -13.33 -4.70 25.18
CA PRO A 56 -14.57 -4.42 25.91
C PRO A 56 -14.76 -2.92 26.22
N GLU A 57 -13.66 -2.16 26.22
CA GLU A 57 -13.59 -0.71 26.44
C GLU A 57 -14.27 0.13 25.32
N ARG A 58 -14.66 -0.48 24.20
CA ARG A 58 -15.19 0.24 23.02
C ARG A 58 -16.72 0.17 22.94
N THR A 59 -17.34 1.27 22.53
CA THR A 59 -18.78 1.32 22.25
C THR A 59 -19.18 0.27 21.22
N GLU A 60 -20.43 -0.19 21.29
CA GLU A 60 -20.93 -1.24 20.40
C GLU A 60 -20.81 -0.87 18.91
N ILE A 61 -21.09 0.39 18.57
CA ILE A 61 -20.97 0.90 17.19
C ILE A 61 -19.52 0.78 16.70
N HIS A 62 -18.55 1.18 17.52
CA HIS A 62 -17.13 1.05 17.16
C HIS A 62 -16.70 -0.42 17.01
N ARG A 63 -17.20 -1.32 17.87
CA ARG A 63 -16.91 -2.75 17.74
C ARG A 63 -17.43 -3.33 16.43
N ARG A 64 -18.67 -2.99 16.05
CA ARG A 64 -19.27 -3.41 14.78
C ARG A 64 -18.50 -2.86 13.57
N ALA A 65 -18.24 -1.56 13.53
CA ALA A 65 -17.47 -0.93 12.44
C ALA A 65 -16.04 -1.51 12.32
N GLN A 66 -15.41 -1.82 13.45
CA GLN A 66 -14.09 -2.43 13.46
C GLN A 66 -14.12 -3.89 13.00
N ALA A 67 -15.13 -4.67 13.40
CA ALA A 67 -15.33 -6.01 12.89
C ALA A 67 -15.56 -6.02 11.36
N ASP A 68 -16.30 -5.05 10.82
CA ASP A 68 -16.52 -4.90 9.38
C ASP A 68 -15.20 -4.59 8.65
N SER A 69 -14.41 -3.69 9.21
CA SER A 69 -13.08 -3.36 8.69
C SER A 69 -12.15 -4.57 8.67
N CYS A 70 -12.15 -5.40 9.73
CA CYS A 70 -11.34 -6.62 9.75
C CYS A 70 -11.81 -7.65 8.70
N ARG A 71 -13.11 -7.73 8.41
CA ARG A 71 -13.64 -8.60 7.33
C ARG A 71 -13.17 -8.13 5.97
N GLU A 72 -13.18 -6.83 5.70
CA GLU A 72 -12.65 -6.29 4.44
C GLU A 72 -11.15 -6.50 4.29
N MET A 73 -10.36 -6.34 5.38
CA MET A 73 -8.93 -6.66 5.34
C MET A 73 -8.69 -8.12 4.97
N ARG A 74 -9.46 -9.06 5.53
CA ARG A 74 -9.33 -10.48 5.19
C ARG A 74 -9.70 -10.78 3.74
N LYS A 75 -10.72 -10.11 3.19
CA LYS A 75 -11.05 -10.23 1.76
C LYS A 75 -9.89 -9.75 0.87
N GLN A 76 -9.28 -8.62 1.21
CA GLN A 76 -8.14 -8.10 0.47
C GLN A 76 -6.93 -9.03 0.54
N TYR A 77 -6.67 -9.63 1.70
CA TYR A 77 -5.62 -10.62 1.86
C TYR A 77 -5.86 -11.86 0.98
N VAL A 78 -7.07 -12.43 0.99
CA VAL A 78 -7.41 -13.56 0.11
C VAL A 78 -7.31 -13.19 -1.37
N HIS A 79 -7.71 -11.98 -1.74
CA HIS A 79 -7.57 -11.50 -3.12
C HIS A 79 -6.10 -11.38 -3.56
N LYS A 80 -5.22 -10.92 -2.67
CA LYS A 80 -3.79 -10.73 -2.94
C LYS A 80 -2.98 -12.03 -2.96
N PHE A 81 -3.29 -12.97 -2.05
CA PHE A 81 -2.47 -14.17 -1.80
C PHE A 81 -3.16 -15.49 -2.19
N GLY A 82 -4.43 -15.47 -2.56
CA GLY A 82 -5.21 -16.65 -2.89
C GLY A 82 -5.91 -17.29 -1.68
N PRO A 83 -6.84 -18.25 -1.92
CA PRO A 83 -7.61 -18.91 -0.88
C PRO A 83 -6.76 -19.82 0.04
N ASP A 84 -5.67 -20.37 -0.46
CA ASP A 84 -4.76 -21.26 0.30
C ASP A 84 -3.93 -20.51 1.34
N ALA A 85 -3.96 -19.17 1.32
CA ALA A 85 -3.29 -18.31 2.29
C ALA A 85 -4.10 -18.13 3.59
N ALA A 86 -5.37 -18.54 3.60
CA ALA A 86 -6.33 -18.29 4.68
C ALA A 86 -6.52 -19.46 5.66
N THR A 87 -5.88 -20.60 5.40
CA THR A 87 -5.78 -21.78 6.29
C THR A 87 -4.63 -21.63 7.27
#